data_AF-A0A2N2IV63-F1
#
_entry.id   AF-A0A2N2IV63-F1
#
_cell.length_a   1.000
_cell.length_b   1.000
_cell.length_c   1.000
_cell.angle_alpha   90.00
_cell.angle_beta   90.00
_cell.angle_gamma   90.00
#
_symmetry.space_group_name_H-M   'P 1'
#
loop_
_entity.id
_entity.type
_entity.pdbx_description
1 polymer ?
#
loop_
_entity_poly.entity_id
_entity_poly.type
_entity_poly.pdbx_seq_one_letter_code
_entity_poly.pdbx_strand_id
1 'polypeptide(L)'
;MNRPASLAALAILALGACDRPSAAPPTPVAPPLVSSAPTTAPPPASSAAEPHAPPGATACGSLHCLQFESPEDAFRHVLATNPVVLAVGESHAQKGKASAPSSAKRFTDTFLPFLRGKASDLVVELMAPNPSCKKTTKEVKKKHEVVTDQQAPTAQNEYVQMGERARSLGLVPDLLRPSCQDLSAINEAGDDAVATTLSTIARLTTSQVEKILGPTGRKPEDAGKMVVTYGGVLHNDPAPAGARASWSYGPALAKVAKDRYVALDLFVPEFIENTEVWRALPWFAHYDADRLGDKTTLFRLEDGSFVLSGETLLPQTPEGNEKIYRLDLPIFALG
;
A
#
# COMPACT_ATOMS: atom_id res chain seq x y z
N MET A 1 10.43 -16.80 -56.49
CA MET A 1 10.40 -16.85 -55.01
C MET A 1 10.80 -15.47 -54.52
N ASN A 2 9.82 -14.59 -54.32
CA ASN A 2 10.07 -13.18 -54.02
C ASN A 2 9.63 -12.89 -52.58
N ARG A 3 10.55 -12.35 -51.76
CA ARG A 3 10.18 -11.49 -50.63
C ARG A 3 9.66 -10.15 -51.17
N PRO A 4 8.85 -9.43 -50.38
CA PRO A 4 9.44 -8.26 -49.72
C PRO A 4 8.95 -8.00 -48.29
N ALA A 5 9.71 -7.15 -47.62
CA ALA A 5 9.42 -6.46 -46.37
C ALA A 5 8.61 -5.17 -46.58
N SER A 6 7.85 -4.74 -45.56
CA SER A 6 7.59 -3.34 -45.12
C SER A 6 6.58 -3.40 -43.96
N LEU A 7 6.80 -2.83 -42.76
CA LEU A 7 6.91 -1.41 -42.34
C LEU A 7 5.65 -0.56 -42.63
N ALA A 8 5.29 0.24 -41.63
CA ALA A 8 4.20 1.26 -41.53
C ALA A 8 2.91 0.76 -40.82
N ALA A 9 2.26 1.51 -39.93
CA ALA A 9 2.50 2.84 -39.37
C ALA A 9 1.75 3.01 -38.05
N LEU A 10 2.35 3.79 -37.15
CA LEU A 10 1.77 4.33 -35.92
C LEU A 10 0.79 5.46 -36.30
N ALA A 11 -0.49 5.35 -35.94
CA ALA A 11 -1.46 6.43 -36.13
C ALA A 11 -1.56 7.27 -34.85
N ILE A 12 -1.03 8.50 -34.94
CA ILE A 12 -1.18 9.56 -33.95
C ILE A 12 -2.52 10.27 -34.23
N LEU A 13 -3.46 10.20 -33.28
CA LEU A 13 -4.69 10.99 -33.31
C LEU A 13 -4.46 12.31 -32.57
N ALA A 14 -4.28 13.38 -33.34
CA ALA A 14 -4.33 14.75 -32.86
C ALA A 14 -5.79 15.19 -32.75
N LEU A 15 -6.25 15.51 -31.53
CA LEU A 15 -7.52 16.19 -31.31
C LEU A 15 -7.27 17.70 -31.32
N GLY A 16 -7.93 18.37 -32.25
CA GLY A 16 -7.88 19.82 -32.44
C GLY A 16 -8.55 20.58 -31.30
N ALA A 17 -7.86 21.61 -30.80
CA ALA A 17 -8.42 22.63 -29.94
C ALA A 17 -9.05 23.74 -30.80
N CYS A 18 -10.30 24.09 -30.52
CA CYS A 18 -10.95 25.26 -31.09
C CYS A 18 -10.51 26.52 -30.34
N ASP A 19 -9.85 27.44 -31.05
CA ASP A 19 -9.57 28.80 -30.61
C ASP A 19 -10.87 29.58 -30.36
N ARG A 20 -10.99 30.16 -29.16
CA ARG A 20 -11.93 31.25 -28.88
C ARG A 20 -11.14 32.55 -28.75
N PRO A 21 -11.58 33.66 -29.37
CA PRO A 21 -10.90 34.94 -29.25
C PRO A 21 -11.04 35.51 -27.83
N SER A 22 -9.89 35.76 -27.20
CA SER A 22 -9.77 36.43 -25.90
C SER A 22 -9.98 37.94 -26.07
N ALA A 23 -10.98 38.49 -25.37
CA ALA A 23 -11.20 39.92 -25.25
C ALA A 23 -10.05 40.58 -24.44
N ALA A 24 -9.68 41.79 -24.83
CA ALA A 24 -8.62 42.58 -24.21
C ALA A 24 -9.04 43.07 -22.80
N PRO A 25 -8.12 43.07 -21.80
CA PRO A 25 -8.37 43.64 -20.49
C PRO A 25 -8.30 45.18 -20.51
N PRO A 26 -9.11 45.88 -19.70
CA PRO A 26 -9.07 47.33 -19.59
C PRO A 26 -7.83 47.84 -18.84
N THR A 27 -7.37 49.01 -19.28
CA THR A 27 -6.24 49.78 -18.78
C THR A 27 -6.35 50.08 -17.27
N PRO A 28 -5.31 49.86 -16.44
CA PRO A 28 -5.33 50.26 -15.04
C PRO A 28 -5.07 51.77 -14.89
N VAL A 29 -5.93 52.43 -14.11
CA VAL A 29 -5.78 53.82 -13.65
C VAL A 29 -4.68 53.88 -12.57
N ALA A 30 -3.76 54.83 -12.70
CA ALA A 30 -2.67 55.04 -11.76
C ALA A 30 -3.15 55.59 -10.40
N PRO A 31 -2.69 55.04 -9.26
CA PRO A 31 -2.92 55.63 -7.93
C PRO A 31 -1.90 56.75 -7.61
N PRO A 32 -2.24 57.67 -6.68
CA PRO A 32 -1.39 58.80 -6.33
C PRO A 32 -0.16 58.38 -5.51
N LEU A 33 0.93 59.14 -5.71
CA LEU A 33 2.23 59.00 -5.05
C LEU A 33 2.10 59.15 -3.52
N VAL A 34 2.46 58.10 -2.79
CA VAL A 34 2.58 58.09 -1.33
C VAL A 34 4.05 58.19 -0.93
N SER A 35 4.31 59.07 0.02
CA SER A 35 5.63 59.47 0.52
C SER A 35 6.44 58.32 1.15
N SER A 36 7.71 58.23 0.78
CA SER A 36 8.66 57.21 1.23
C SER A 36 9.17 57.47 2.66
N ALA A 37 8.77 56.63 3.61
CA ALA A 37 9.44 56.48 4.90
C ALA A 37 10.45 55.32 4.84
N PRO A 38 11.58 55.36 5.58
CA PRO A 38 12.63 54.34 5.49
C PRO A 38 12.18 53.00 6.08
N THR A 39 12.06 51.99 5.21
CA THR A 39 11.77 50.59 5.55
C THR A 39 12.98 49.98 6.26
N THR A 40 12.79 49.64 7.54
CA THR A 40 13.71 48.79 8.31
C THR A 40 13.64 47.38 7.72
N ALA A 41 14.79 46.80 7.39
CA ALA A 41 14.87 45.43 6.86
C ALA A 41 14.25 44.43 7.85
N PRO A 42 13.40 43.50 7.40
CA PRO A 42 12.90 42.43 8.26
C PRO A 42 14.08 41.55 8.71
N PRO A 43 14.08 41.07 9.97
CA PRO A 43 15.11 40.14 10.42
C PRO A 43 15.08 38.88 9.54
N PRO A 44 16.23 38.21 9.34
CA PRO A 44 16.27 36.96 8.60
C PRO A 44 15.29 35.98 9.23
N ALA A 45 14.46 35.35 8.40
CA ALA A 45 13.57 34.29 8.83
C ALA A 45 14.41 33.25 9.58
N SER A 46 14.09 33.08 10.87
CA SER A 46 14.65 32.02 11.69
C SER A 46 14.40 30.71 10.96
N SER A 47 15.47 30.08 10.46
CA SER A 47 15.44 28.71 9.97
C SER A 47 14.80 27.88 11.07
N ALA A 48 13.57 27.40 10.82
CA ALA A 48 12.94 26.46 11.72
C ALA A 48 13.88 25.26 11.77
N ALA A 49 14.46 25.01 12.95
CA ALA A 49 15.30 23.86 13.18
C ALA A 49 14.54 22.62 12.69
N GLU A 50 15.19 21.81 11.85
CA GLU A 50 14.61 20.53 11.44
C GLU A 50 14.17 19.78 12.69
N PRO A 51 12.95 19.21 12.72
CA PRO A 51 12.48 18.48 13.88
C PRO A 51 13.51 17.40 14.22
N HIS A 52 14.05 17.49 15.45
CA HIS A 52 15.00 16.52 15.95
C HIS A 52 14.43 15.11 15.76
N ALA A 53 15.24 14.21 15.19
CA ALA A 53 14.87 12.82 15.02
C ALA A 53 14.41 12.22 16.37
N PRO A 54 13.39 11.35 16.37
CA PRO A 54 12.95 10.70 17.59
C PRO A 54 14.10 9.88 18.21
N PRO A 55 14.11 9.64 19.53
CA PRO A 55 15.13 8.82 20.17
C PRO A 55 15.31 7.47 19.46
N GLY A 56 16.56 7.11 19.14
CA GLY A 56 16.88 5.88 18.43
C GLY A 56 16.76 5.96 16.90
N ALA A 57 16.40 7.12 16.34
CA ALA A 57 16.40 7.36 14.91
C ALA A 57 17.42 8.41 14.49
N THR A 58 17.94 8.30 13.27
CA THR A 58 18.79 9.30 12.63
C THR A 58 18.12 9.81 11.37
N ALA A 59 18.10 11.13 11.15
CA ALA A 59 17.59 11.69 9.90
C ALA A 59 18.47 11.27 8.70
N CYS A 60 17.86 10.87 7.59
CA CYS A 60 18.56 10.31 6.42
C CYS A 60 18.24 11.00 5.08
N GLY A 61 17.60 12.18 5.12
CA GLY A 61 17.33 12.99 3.92
C GLY A 61 15.86 13.41 3.78
N SER A 62 15.43 13.64 2.54
CA SER A 62 14.08 14.10 2.17
C SER A 62 12.96 13.16 2.63
N LEU A 63 11.71 13.63 2.55
CA LEU A 63 10.51 12.89 2.99
C LEU A 63 10.56 12.49 4.47
N HIS A 64 11.12 13.38 5.30
CA HIS A 64 11.35 13.15 6.73
C HIS A 64 12.00 11.77 6.98
N CYS A 65 12.96 11.38 6.14
CA CYS A 65 13.61 10.08 6.18
C CYS A 65 14.21 9.84 7.56
N LEU A 66 13.88 8.71 8.16
CA LEU A 66 14.45 8.25 9.42
C LEU A 66 15.09 6.87 9.24
N GLN A 67 16.30 6.69 9.76
CA GLN A 67 16.97 5.40 9.89
C GLN A 67 16.91 4.92 11.33
N PHE A 68 16.59 3.64 11.49
CA PHE A 68 16.53 2.92 12.74
C PHE A 68 17.50 1.73 12.70
N GLU A 69 18.01 1.36 13.88
CA GLU A 69 18.86 0.17 14.03
C GLU A 69 18.06 -1.13 13.87
N SER A 70 16.74 -1.08 14.11
CA SER A 70 15.87 -2.25 13.98
C SER A 70 14.53 -1.87 13.35
N PRO A 71 13.90 -2.79 12.61
CA PRO A 71 12.58 -2.55 12.05
C PRO A 71 11.48 -2.47 13.10
N GLU A 72 11.64 -3.15 14.23
CA GLU A 72 10.71 -3.06 15.36
C GLU A 72 10.67 -1.64 15.94
N ASP A 73 11.81 -0.94 15.99
CA ASP A 73 11.86 0.45 16.45
C ASP A 73 11.14 1.38 15.47
N ALA A 74 11.37 1.20 14.17
CA ALA A 74 10.65 1.93 13.13
C ALA A 74 9.14 1.66 13.16
N PHE A 75 8.74 0.40 13.35
CA PHE A 75 7.32 0.03 13.46
C PHE A 75 6.69 0.59 14.73
N ARG A 76 7.40 0.59 15.87
CA ARG A 76 6.94 1.24 17.10
C ARG A 76 6.77 2.75 16.91
N HIS A 77 7.64 3.39 16.13
CA HIS A 77 7.48 4.79 15.76
C HIS A 77 6.19 5.02 14.97
N VAL A 78 5.88 4.18 13.98
CA VAL A 78 4.60 4.25 13.24
C VAL A 78 3.41 4.02 14.17
N LEU A 79 3.45 3.02 15.05
CA LEU A 79 2.36 2.75 16.01
C LEU A 79 2.15 3.89 17.03
N ALA A 80 3.16 4.70 17.30
CA ALA A 80 3.04 5.86 18.18
C ALA A 80 2.13 6.97 17.61
N THR A 81 1.82 6.93 16.31
CA THR A 81 0.77 7.77 15.69
C THR A 81 -0.64 7.36 16.13
N ASN A 82 -0.78 6.25 16.85
CA ASN A 82 -2.02 5.76 17.44
C ASN A 82 -3.14 5.56 16.38
N PRO A 83 -2.96 4.70 15.36
CA PRO A 83 -3.99 4.46 14.35
C PRO A 83 -5.26 3.82 14.92
N VAL A 84 -6.40 4.08 14.28
CA VAL A 84 -7.63 3.25 14.38
C VAL A 84 -7.68 2.24 13.25
N VAL A 85 -7.16 2.62 12.08
CA VAL A 85 -6.93 1.73 10.94
C VAL A 85 -5.45 1.79 10.59
N LEU A 86 -4.78 0.64 10.64
CA LEU A 86 -3.43 0.47 10.09
C LEU A 86 -3.54 -0.35 8.81
N ALA A 87 -3.31 0.27 7.68
CA ALA A 87 -3.37 -0.37 6.39
C ALA A 87 -1.96 -0.69 5.87
N VAL A 88 -1.61 -1.98 5.91
CA VAL A 88 -0.29 -2.46 5.55
C VAL A 88 -0.29 -2.90 4.08
N GLY A 89 0.54 -2.24 3.28
CA GLY A 89 0.76 -2.53 1.87
C GLY A 89 2.07 -3.30 1.66
N GLU A 90 2.12 -4.15 0.65
CA GLU A 90 3.38 -4.79 0.19
C GLU A 90 3.54 -4.76 -1.33
N SER A 91 4.77 -4.94 -1.79
CA SER A 91 5.02 -5.61 -3.07
C SER A 91 5.07 -7.11 -2.84
N HIS A 92 4.23 -7.88 -3.54
CA HIS A 92 4.23 -9.34 -3.41
C HIS A 92 5.58 -9.97 -3.74
N ALA A 93 5.85 -11.09 -3.08
CA ALA A 93 7.06 -11.87 -3.31
C ALA A 93 7.16 -12.31 -4.79
N GLN A 94 8.26 -11.95 -5.44
CA GLN A 94 8.49 -12.23 -6.85
C GLN A 94 9.16 -13.60 -7.05
N LYS A 95 8.84 -14.26 -8.16
CA LYS A 95 9.45 -15.53 -8.59
C LYS A 95 10.95 -15.35 -8.80
N GLY A 96 11.75 -16.29 -8.32
CA GLY A 96 13.21 -16.25 -8.44
C GLY A 96 13.93 -15.34 -7.43
N LYS A 97 13.21 -14.66 -6.53
CA LYS A 97 13.77 -13.83 -5.46
C LYS A 97 13.71 -14.49 -4.07
N ALA A 98 13.72 -15.83 -4.02
CA ALA A 98 13.47 -16.61 -2.80
C ALA A 98 14.58 -16.53 -1.73
N SER A 99 15.70 -15.85 -2.00
CA SER A 99 16.80 -15.68 -1.03
C SER A 99 16.45 -14.74 0.12
N ALA A 100 15.43 -13.89 -0.05
CA ALA A 100 14.96 -12.96 0.96
C ALA A 100 13.52 -13.32 1.39
N PRO A 101 13.22 -13.35 2.71
CA PRO A 101 11.84 -13.46 3.17
C PRO A 101 10.97 -12.32 2.63
N SER A 102 9.73 -12.65 2.30
CA SER A 102 8.76 -11.69 1.79
C SER A 102 8.34 -10.66 2.84
N SER A 103 7.70 -9.57 2.39
CA SER A 103 7.03 -8.62 3.29
C SER A 103 5.97 -9.32 4.15
N ALA A 104 5.16 -10.23 3.58
CA ALA A 104 4.15 -11.00 4.33
C ALA A 104 4.76 -11.85 5.45
N LYS A 105 5.88 -12.53 5.17
CA LYS A 105 6.60 -13.30 6.18
C LYS A 105 7.20 -12.39 7.26
N ARG A 106 7.88 -11.31 6.85
CA ARG A 106 8.48 -10.32 7.77
C ARG A 106 7.41 -9.67 8.65
N PHE A 107 6.25 -9.31 8.09
CA PHE A 107 5.12 -8.79 8.87
C PHE A 107 4.61 -9.81 9.87
N THR A 108 4.40 -11.06 9.44
CA THR A 108 3.87 -12.13 10.28
C THR A 108 4.78 -12.43 11.48
N ASP A 109 6.09 -12.51 11.23
CA ASP A 109 7.06 -12.94 12.25
C ASP A 109 7.50 -11.77 13.15
N THR A 110 7.71 -10.58 12.57
CA THR A 110 8.34 -9.44 13.25
C THR A 110 7.32 -8.42 13.76
N PHE A 111 6.35 -8.01 12.93
CA PHE A 111 5.48 -6.86 13.24
C PHE A 111 4.16 -7.23 13.90
N LEU A 112 3.51 -8.30 13.43
CA LEU A 112 2.22 -8.76 13.95
C LEU A 112 2.24 -9.01 15.48
N PRO A 113 3.32 -9.50 16.11
CA PRO A 113 3.40 -9.60 17.57
C PRO A 113 3.20 -8.28 18.34
N PHE A 114 3.63 -7.14 17.78
CA PHE A 114 3.46 -5.83 18.40
C PHE A 114 2.00 -5.39 18.48
N LEU A 115 1.11 -6.04 17.70
CA LEU A 115 -0.31 -5.72 17.64
C LEU A 115 -1.13 -6.46 18.72
N ARG A 116 -0.51 -7.39 19.46
CA ARG A 116 -1.18 -8.12 20.55
C ARG A 116 -1.78 -7.15 21.57
N GLY A 117 -3.09 -7.26 21.78
CA GLY A 117 -3.84 -6.38 22.68
C GLY A 117 -4.08 -4.96 22.17
N LYS A 118 -3.48 -4.57 21.03
CA LYS A 118 -3.68 -3.27 20.38
C LYS A 118 -4.64 -3.35 19.20
N ALA A 119 -4.65 -4.46 18.47
CA ALA A 119 -5.57 -4.72 17.36
C ALA A 119 -6.63 -5.78 17.73
N SER A 120 -7.84 -5.64 17.18
CA SER A 120 -8.91 -6.64 17.31
C SER A 120 -9.01 -7.54 16.09
N ASP A 121 -8.76 -6.99 14.89
CA ASP A 121 -9.01 -7.67 13.62
C ASP A 121 -7.84 -7.48 12.63
N LEU A 122 -7.65 -8.49 11.79
CA LEU A 122 -6.75 -8.46 10.64
C LEU A 122 -7.54 -8.86 9.38
N VAL A 123 -7.85 -7.89 8.53
CA VAL A 123 -8.50 -8.13 7.22
C VAL A 123 -7.42 -8.33 6.18
N VAL A 124 -7.32 -9.53 5.62
CA VAL A 124 -6.32 -9.83 4.60
C VAL A 124 -6.93 -9.79 3.21
N GLU A 125 -6.14 -9.32 2.24
CA GLU A 125 -6.48 -9.28 0.81
C GLU A 125 -6.48 -10.67 0.18
N LEU A 126 -7.37 -11.53 0.67
CA LEU A 126 -7.64 -12.86 0.16
C LEU A 126 -9.14 -12.99 -0.06
N MET A 127 -9.54 -13.33 -1.28
CA MET A 127 -10.92 -13.66 -1.56
C MET A 127 -11.23 -15.10 -1.19
N ALA A 128 -12.14 -15.28 -0.25
CA ALA A 128 -12.72 -16.57 0.06
C ALA A 128 -13.55 -17.08 -1.14
N PRO A 129 -13.50 -18.39 -1.43
CA PRO A 129 -14.30 -18.99 -2.49
C PRO A 129 -15.79 -18.90 -2.14
N ASN A 130 -16.65 -18.65 -3.14
CA ASN A 130 -18.10 -18.59 -2.91
C ASN A 130 -18.76 -19.93 -3.29
N PRO A 131 -19.27 -20.71 -2.31
CA PRO A 131 -19.83 -22.04 -2.56
C PRO A 131 -21.14 -22.00 -3.37
N SER A 132 -21.81 -20.85 -3.46
CA SER A 132 -23.05 -20.69 -4.24
C SER A 132 -22.79 -20.55 -5.75
N CYS A 133 -21.56 -20.24 -6.16
CA CYS A 133 -21.16 -20.08 -7.56
C CYS A 133 -19.77 -20.69 -7.83
N LYS A 134 -19.62 -21.98 -7.49
CA LYS A 134 -18.35 -22.73 -7.60
C LYS A 134 -17.76 -22.70 -9.01
N LYS A 135 -18.60 -22.74 -10.06
CA LYS A 135 -18.14 -22.73 -11.45
C LYS A 135 -17.44 -21.40 -11.79
N THR A 136 -18.13 -20.29 -11.57
CA THR A 136 -17.59 -18.93 -11.79
C THR A 136 -16.34 -18.69 -10.93
N THR A 137 -16.35 -19.14 -9.67
CA THR A 137 -15.17 -19.05 -8.79
C THR A 137 -13.94 -19.73 -9.41
N LYS A 138 -14.10 -20.92 -9.99
CA LYS A 138 -13.00 -21.65 -10.66
C LYS A 138 -12.54 -20.95 -11.94
N GLU A 139 -13.46 -20.36 -12.70
CA GLU A 139 -13.13 -19.62 -13.93
C GLU A 139 -12.35 -18.34 -13.64
N VAL A 140 -12.79 -17.57 -12.64
CA VAL A 140 -12.09 -16.37 -12.16
C VAL A 140 -10.70 -16.73 -11.64
N LYS A 141 -10.58 -17.80 -10.85
CA LYS A 141 -9.27 -18.31 -10.41
C LYS A 141 -8.35 -18.55 -11.60
N LYS A 142 -8.81 -19.33 -12.59
CA LYS A 142 -8.01 -19.71 -13.75
C LYS A 142 -7.54 -18.48 -14.55
N LYS A 143 -8.39 -17.47 -14.71
CA LYS A 143 -8.02 -16.22 -15.40
C LYS A 143 -6.95 -15.44 -14.67
N HIS A 144 -6.95 -15.48 -13.33
CA HIS A 144 -5.94 -14.81 -12.51
C HIS A 144 -4.60 -15.54 -12.41
N GLU A 145 -4.50 -16.80 -12.86
CA GLU A 145 -3.22 -17.51 -12.87
C GLU A 145 -2.14 -16.72 -13.62
N VAL A 146 -2.52 -15.98 -14.68
CA VAL A 146 -1.61 -15.11 -15.46
C VAL A 146 -1.02 -13.98 -14.62
N VAL A 147 -1.82 -13.39 -13.71
CA VAL A 147 -1.38 -12.29 -12.83
C VAL A 147 -0.47 -12.83 -11.73
N THR A 148 -0.81 -14.01 -11.19
CA THR A 148 -0.04 -14.63 -10.10
C THR A 148 1.18 -15.41 -10.58
N ASP A 149 1.37 -15.64 -11.88
CA ASP A 149 2.49 -16.48 -12.39
C ASP A 149 3.88 -15.88 -12.11
N GLN A 150 3.95 -14.56 -11.93
CA GLN A 150 5.17 -13.87 -11.55
C GLN A 150 5.45 -13.90 -10.04
N GLN A 151 4.49 -14.38 -9.23
CA GLN A 151 4.66 -14.48 -7.78
C GLN A 151 5.36 -15.78 -7.37
N ALA A 152 5.95 -15.76 -6.17
CA ALA A 152 6.47 -16.97 -5.56
C ALA A 152 5.32 -17.99 -5.33
N PRO A 153 5.52 -19.29 -5.61
CA PRO A 153 4.48 -20.32 -5.41
C PRO A 153 3.95 -20.42 -3.97
N THR A 154 4.72 -19.92 -3.00
CA THR A 154 4.39 -19.92 -1.58
C THR A 154 3.68 -18.65 -1.11
N ALA A 155 3.61 -17.57 -1.92
CA ALA A 155 3.11 -16.27 -1.51
C ALA A 155 1.71 -16.35 -0.87
N GLN A 156 0.83 -17.15 -1.47
CA GLN A 156 -0.53 -17.38 -0.98
C GLN A 156 -0.58 -18.08 0.38
N ASN A 157 0.35 -19.00 0.64
CA ASN A 157 0.41 -19.72 1.91
C ASN A 157 0.85 -18.80 3.05
N GLU A 158 1.62 -17.75 2.77
CA GLU A 158 2.09 -16.80 3.78
C GLU A 158 0.91 -16.03 4.39
N TYR A 159 -0.12 -15.72 3.62
CA TYR A 159 -1.34 -15.08 4.14
C TYR A 159 -2.15 -16.02 5.05
N VAL A 160 -2.14 -17.33 4.76
CA VAL A 160 -2.76 -18.32 5.64
C VAL A 160 -2.00 -18.41 6.97
N GLN A 161 -0.67 -18.48 6.92
CA GLN A 161 0.20 -18.46 8.10
C GLN A 161 0.02 -17.17 8.91
N MET A 162 -0.12 -16.03 8.24
CA MET A 162 -0.42 -14.75 8.87
C MET A 162 -1.73 -14.80 9.65
N GLY A 163 -2.79 -15.38 9.06
CA GLY A 163 -4.07 -15.56 9.76
C GLY A 163 -3.97 -16.47 10.98
N GLU A 164 -3.23 -17.57 10.90
CA GLU A 164 -2.95 -18.45 12.04
C GLU A 164 -2.19 -17.72 13.15
N ARG A 165 -1.16 -16.96 12.77
CA ARG A 165 -0.38 -16.16 13.70
C ARG A 165 -1.23 -15.09 14.38
N ALA A 166 -2.08 -14.39 13.63
CA ALA A 166 -3.02 -13.40 14.15
C ALA A 166 -3.95 -14.02 15.21
N ARG A 167 -4.54 -15.20 14.94
CA ARG A 167 -5.34 -15.93 15.92
C ARG A 167 -4.56 -16.24 17.20
N SER A 168 -3.31 -16.71 17.08
CA SER A 168 -2.47 -17.00 18.25
C SER A 168 -2.17 -15.78 19.14
N LEU A 169 -2.28 -14.57 18.56
CA LEU A 169 -2.07 -13.29 19.23
C LEU A 169 -3.38 -12.65 19.71
N GLY A 170 -4.53 -13.31 19.50
CA GLY A 170 -5.85 -12.84 19.93
C GLY A 170 -6.52 -11.87 18.96
N LEU A 171 -6.03 -11.76 17.72
CA LEU A 171 -6.71 -11.02 16.65
C LEU A 171 -7.66 -11.97 15.89
N VAL A 172 -8.73 -11.41 15.34
CA VAL A 172 -9.64 -12.10 14.43
C VAL A 172 -9.15 -11.88 12.99
N PRO A 173 -8.55 -12.89 12.32
CA PRO A 173 -8.27 -12.77 10.90
C PRO A 173 -9.57 -12.91 10.10
N ASP A 174 -9.72 -12.09 9.08
CA ASP A 174 -10.87 -12.15 8.18
C ASP A 174 -10.46 -12.07 6.71
N LEU A 175 -11.20 -12.81 5.88
CA LEU A 175 -11.03 -12.86 4.42
C LEU A 175 -12.11 -12.01 3.75
N LEU A 176 -11.81 -11.52 2.55
CA LEU A 176 -12.78 -10.86 1.68
C LEU A 176 -13.78 -11.90 1.15
N ARG A 177 -15.07 -11.57 1.13
CA ARG A 177 -16.14 -12.49 0.71
C ARG A 177 -16.86 -11.91 -0.51
N PRO A 178 -16.39 -12.19 -1.74
CA PRO A 178 -17.08 -11.74 -2.94
C PRO A 178 -18.43 -12.43 -3.11
N SER A 179 -19.42 -11.67 -3.55
CA SER A 179 -20.72 -12.21 -3.95
C SER A 179 -20.61 -12.95 -5.29
N CYS A 180 -21.65 -13.70 -5.68
CA CYS A 180 -21.68 -14.27 -7.02
C CYS A 180 -21.76 -13.22 -8.12
N GLN A 181 -22.34 -12.05 -7.83
CA GLN A 181 -22.34 -10.92 -8.75
C GLN A 181 -20.93 -10.37 -8.96
N ASP A 182 -20.15 -10.23 -7.89
CA ASP A 182 -18.74 -9.79 -7.97
C ASP A 182 -17.92 -10.74 -8.85
N LEU A 183 -18.05 -12.05 -8.62
CA LEU A 183 -17.33 -13.06 -9.39
C LEU A 183 -17.79 -13.10 -10.85
N SER A 184 -19.07 -12.87 -11.15
CA SER A 184 -19.57 -12.78 -12.52
C SER A 184 -18.98 -11.56 -13.23
N ALA A 185 -19.00 -10.40 -12.58
CA ALA A 185 -18.46 -9.16 -13.14
C ALA A 185 -16.97 -9.32 -13.51
N ILE A 186 -16.17 -9.91 -12.62
CA ILE A 186 -14.77 -10.22 -12.90
C ILE A 186 -14.63 -11.19 -14.08
N ASN A 187 -15.45 -12.24 -14.14
CA ASN A 187 -15.38 -13.23 -15.20
C ASN A 187 -15.77 -12.64 -16.57
N GLU A 188 -16.69 -11.68 -16.60
CA GLU A 188 -17.25 -11.09 -17.83
C GLU A 188 -16.47 -9.86 -18.32
N ALA A 189 -15.58 -9.30 -17.49
CA ALA A 189 -14.86 -8.05 -17.77
C ALA A 189 -13.87 -8.07 -18.94
N GLY A 190 -13.53 -9.25 -19.49
CA GLY A 190 -12.58 -9.34 -20.60
C GLY A 190 -11.21 -8.75 -20.24
N ASP A 191 -10.75 -7.76 -21.01
CA ASP A 191 -9.47 -7.09 -20.80
C ASP A 191 -9.43 -6.27 -19.49
N ASP A 192 -10.61 -5.89 -18.96
CA ASP A 192 -10.74 -5.13 -17.71
C ASP A 192 -10.80 -6.03 -16.46
N ALA A 193 -10.57 -7.34 -16.59
CA ALA A 193 -10.69 -8.29 -15.48
C ALA A 193 -9.80 -7.92 -14.29
N VAL A 194 -8.56 -7.49 -14.54
CA VAL A 194 -7.63 -7.07 -13.47
C VAL A 194 -8.16 -5.82 -12.76
N ALA A 195 -8.52 -4.77 -13.50
CA ALA A 195 -9.05 -3.54 -12.91
C ALA A 195 -10.36 -3.77 -12.13
N THR A 196 -11.22 -4.67 -12.62
CA THR A 196 -12.47 -5.07 -11.96
C THR A 196 -12.18 -5.81 -10.65
N THR A 197 -11.21 -6.71 -10.63
CA THR A 197 -10.75 -7.41 -9.43
C THR A 197 -10.20 -6.44 -8.39
N LEU A 198 -9.29 -5.55 -8.80
CA LEU A 198 -8.68 -4.56 -7.90
C LEU A 198 -9.75 -3.64 -7.27
N SER A 199 -10.72 -3.18 -8.06
CA SER A 199 -11.84 -2.36 -7.56
C SER A 199 -12.75 -3.15 -6.61
N THR A 200 -12.94 -4.45 -6.88
CA THR A 200 -13.73 -5.34 -6.01
C THR A 200 -13.05 -5.53 -4.66
N ILE A 201 -11.72 -5.71 -4.64
CA ILE A 201 -10.92 -5.76 -3.41
C ILE A 201 -11.11 -4.48 -2.60
N ALA A 202 -10.90 -3.32 -3.21
CA ALA A 202 -11.02 -2.03 -2.54
C ALA A 202 -12.39 -1.88 -1.86
N ARG A 203 -13.46 -2.21 -2.60
CA ARG A 203 -14.84 -2.14 -2.11
C ARG A 203 -15.09 -3.13 -0.96
N LEU A 204 -14.66 -4.38 -1.09
CA LEU A 204 -14.86 -5.41 -0.07
C LEU A 204 -14.09 -5.10 1.21
N THR A 205 -12.83 -4.67 1.10
CA THR A 205 -12.02 -4.25 2.25
C THR A 205 -12.65 -3.07 2.95
N THR A 206 -13.05 -2.04 2.20
CA THR A 206 -13.75 -0.86 2.75
C THR A 206 -14.99 -1.28 3.55
N SER A 207 -15.87 -2.07 2.92
CA SER A 207 -17.12 -2.52 3.52
C SER A 207 -16.89 -3.33 4.79
N GLN A 208 -15.87 -4.19 4.80
CA GLN A 208 -15.56 -5.04 5.94
C GLN A 208 -15.01 -4.22 7.11
N VAL A 209 -14.09 -3.29 6.85
CA VAL A 209 -13.52 -2.43 7.91
C VAL A 209 -14.58 -1.49 8.48
N GLU A 210 -15.44 -0.89 7.64
CA GLU A 210 -16.58 -0.09 8.09
C GLU A 210 -17.54 -0.90 8.97
N LYS A 211 -17.83 -2.14 8.57
CA LYS A 211 -18.67 -3.05 9.37
C LYS A 211 -18.06 -3.31 10.73
N ILE A 212 -16.75 -3.58 10.81
CA ILE A 212 -16.05 -3.81 12.08
C ILE A 212 -16.04 -2.55 12.94
N LEU A 213 -15.75 -1.38 12.35
CA LEU A 213 -15.73 -0.09 13.06
C LEU A 213 -17.12 0.43 13.45
N GLY A 214 -18.17 -0.11 12.84
CA GLY A 214 -19.55 0.29 13.09
C GLY A 214 -20.06 -0.05 14.50
N PRO A 215 -21.24 0.46 14.88
CA PRO A 215 -21.76 0.36 16.25
C PRO A 215 -21.93 -1.05 16.81
N THR A 216 -22.10 -2.04 15.94
CA THR A 216 -22.30 -3.45 16.29
C THR A 216 -21.14 -4.35 15.86
N GLY A 217 -20.10 -3.77 15.24
CA GLY A 217 -19.02 -4.52 14.63
C GLY A 217 -17.98 -5.04 15.62
N ARG A 218 -17.90 -4.41 16.80
CA ARG A 218 -16.90 -4.71 17.84
C ARG A 218 -17.56 -5.10 19.15
N LYS A 219 -16.86 -5.95 19.88
CA LYS A 219 -17.19 -6.21 21.28
C LYS A 219 -16.78 -4.99 22.12
N PRO A 220 -17.42 -4.73 23.27
CA PRO A 220 -17.06 -3.62 24.14
C PRO A 220 -15.58 -3.59 24.55
N GLU A 221 -14.96 -4.76 24.77
CA GLU A 221 -13.53 -4.88 25.09
C GLU A 221 -12.58 -4.48 23.95
N ASP A 222 -13.09 -4.31 22.73
CA ASP A 222 -12.33 -3.94 21.54
C ASP A 222 -12.53 -2.47 21.12
N ALA A 223 -13.30 -1.68 21.89
CA ALA A 223 -13.68 -0.31 21.52
C ALA A 223 -12.50 0.65 21.28
N GLY A 224 -11.32 0.38 21.85
CA GLY A 224 -10.09 1.16 21.65
C GLY A 224 -9.06 0.52 20.71
N LYS A 225 -9.35 -0.67 20.16
CA LYS A 225 -8.38 -1.41 19.35
C LYS A 225 -8.42 -1.00 17.88
N MET A 226 -7.28 -1.15 17.21
CA MET A 226 -7.13 -0.91 15.78
C MET A 226 -7.69 -2.08 14.96
N VAL A 227 -8.11 -1.79 13.74
CA VAL A 227 -8.30 -2.78 12.66
C VAL A 227 -7.08 -2.68 11.75
N VAL A 228 -6.54 -3.84 11.36
CA VAL A 228 -5.42 -3.92 10.43
C VAL A 228 -5.90 -4.46 9.10
N THR A 229 -5.49 -3.85 8.00
CA THR A 229 -5.60 -4.45 6.67
C THR A 229 -4.21 -4.86 6.19
N TYR A 230 -4.13 -5.97 5.44
CA TYR A 230 -2.88 -6.42 4.83
C TYR A 230 -3.12 -6.81 3.38
N GLY A 231 -2.38 -6.20 2.45
CA GLY A 231 -2.61 -6.37 1.01
C GLY A 231 -1.53 -5.73 0.14
N GLY A 232 -1.80 -5.61 -1.15
CA GLY A 232 -0.91 -4.93 -2.10
C GLY A 232 -0.88 -3.42 -1.87
N VAL A 233 0.30 -2.80 -2.04
CA VAL A 233 0.53 -1.35 -1.82
C VAL A 233 -0.39 -0.42 -2.64
N LEU A 234 -0.92 -0.90 -3.75
CA LEU A 234 -1.87 -0.12 -4.55
C LEU A 234 -3.20 0.12 -3.82
N HIS A 235 -3.55 -0.75 -2.87
CA HIS A 235 -4.86 -0.76 -2.24
C HIS A 235 -4.97 0.15 -1.00
N ASN A 236 -3.87 0.43 -0.31
CA ASN A 236 -3.86 1.24 0.92
C ASN A 236 -3.46 2.71 0.71
N ASP A 237 -3.07 3.10 -0.51
CA ASP A 237 -2.67 4.47 -0.83
C ASP A 237 -3.78 5.49 -0.46
N PRO A 238 -3.54 6.42 0.48
CA PRO A 238 -4.54 7.42 0.87
C PRO A 238 -4.78 8.50 -0.20
N ALA A 239 -3.86 8.69 -1.15
CA ALA A 239 -3.92 9.73 -2.18
C ALA A 239 -3.65 9.15 -3.60
N PRO A 240 -4.42 8.15 -4.04
CA PRO A 240 -4.17 7.44 -5.29
C PRO A 240 -4.42 8.32 -6.51
N ALA A 241 -3.53 8.24 -7.51
CA ALA A 241 -3.64 9.01 -8.74
C ALA A 241 -4.28 8.23 -9.90
N GLY A 242 -5.12 8.90 -10.70
CA GLY A 242 -5.68 8.38 -11.94
C GLY A 242 -6.54 7.13 -11.74
N ALA A 243 -6.33 6.10 -12.57
CA ALA A 243 -7.10 4.85 -12.50
C ALA A 243 -6.95 4.11 -11.15
N ARG A 244 -5.84 4.33 -10.41
CA ARG A 244 -5.63 3.73 -9.09
C ARG A 244 -6.64 4.21 -8.05
N ALA A 245 -7.31 5.34 -8.28
CA ALA A 245 -8.29 5.89 -7.36
C ALA A 245 -9.46 4.93 -7.08
N SER A 246 -9.87 4.12 -8.07
CA SER A 246 -10.92 3.11 -7.87
C SER A 246 -10.41 1.82 -7.24
N TRP A 247 -9.09 1.63 -7.16
CA TRP A 247 -8.46 0.43 -6.64
C TRP A 247 -8.04 0.58 -5.19
N SER A 248 -7.86 1.81 -4.70
CA SER A 248 -7.50 2.04 -3.31
C SER A 248 -8.73 2.15 -2.40
N TYR A 249 -8.69 1.45 -1.28
CA TYR A 249 -9.60 1.66 -0.16
C TYR A 249 -9.14 2.80 0.76
N GLY A 250 -7.91 3.30 0.58
CA GLY A 250 -7.28 4.32 1.43
C GLY A 250 -8.13 5.57 1.63
N PRO A 251 -8.62 6.25 0.57
CA PRO A 251 -9.43 7.46 0.73
C PRO A 251 -10.72 7.24 1.53
N ALA A 252 -11.37 6.08 1.34
CA ALA A 252 -12.59 5.73 2.04
C ALA A 252 -12.31 5.45 3.53
N LEU A 253 -11.29 4.64 3.82
CA LEU A 253 -10.91 4.31 5.19
C LEU A 253 -10.31 5.51 5.94
N ALA A 254 -9.62 6.42 5.26
CA ALA A 254 -9.19 7.70 5.81
C ALA A 254 -10.37 8.54 6.30
N LYS A 255 -11.47 8.60 5.54
CA LYS A 255 -12.70 9.26 6.00
C LYS A 255 -13.29 8.61 7.25
N VAL A 256 -13.31 7.28 7.30
CA VAL A 256 -13.89 6.52 8.42
C VAL A 256 -13.05 6.66 9.69
N ALA A 257 -11.73 6.55 9.55
CA ALA A 257 -10.78 6.66 10.65
C ALA A 257 -10.40 8.10 11.01
N LYS A 258 -10.82 9.09 10.20
CA LYS A 258 -10.44 10.51 10.31
C LYS A 258 -8.91 10.63 10.29
N ASP A 259 -8.33 11.45 11.15
CA ASP A 259 -6.87 11.66 11.26
C ASP A 259 -6.11 10.47 11.87
N ARG A 260 -6.74 9.28 11.94
CA ARG A 260 -6.17 8.05 12.53
C ARG A 260 -6.16 6.87 11.54
N TYR A 261 -6.15 7.16 10.25
CA TYR A 261 -5.76 6.21 9.21
C TYR A 261 -4.26 6.28 9.01
N VAL A 262 -3.60 5.13 9.02
CA VAL A 262 -2.17 5.03 8.73
C VAL A 262 -1.96 4.01 7.62
N ALA A 263 -1.39 4.44 6.50
CA ALA A 263 -0.84 3.56 5.49
C ALA A 263 0.63 3.28 5.79
N LEU A 264 1.03 2.01 5.80
CA LEU A 264 2.40 1.58 5.95
C LEU A 264 2.76 0.57 4.86
N ASP A 265 3.63 0.97 3.95
CA ASP A 265 4.12 0.08 2.91
C ASP A 265 5.41 -0.61 3.35
N LEU A 266 5.45 -1.92 3.22
CA LEU A 266 6.59 -2.76 3.56
C LEU A 266 7.28 -3.24 2.28
N PHE A 267 8.52 -2.79 2.08
CA PHE A 267 9.34 -3.23 0.96
C PHE A 267 10.56 -4.01 1.42
N VAL A 268 10.82 -5.10 0.69
CA VAL A 268 12.05 -5.88 0.79
C VAL A 268 13.03 -5.29 -0.23
N PRO A 269 14.20 -4.76 0.18
CA PRO A 269 15.17 -4.13 -0.72
C PRO A 269 15.46 -4.93 -2.00
N GLU A 270 15.52 -6.25 -1.89
CA GLU A 270 15.84 -7.19 -2.96
C GLU A 270 14.74 -7.30 -4.05
N PHE A 271 13.53 -6.83 -3.73
CA PHE A 271 12.38 -6.80 -4.64
C PHE A 271 12.23 -5.43 -5.32
N ILE A 272 12.94 -4.40 -4.86
CA ILE A 272 12.92 -3.07 -5.46
C ILE A 272 13.72 -3.10 -6.76
N GLU A 273 13.09 -2.76 -7.88
CA GLU A 273 13.72 -2.78 -9.20
C GLU A 273 13.68 -1.39 -9.84
N ASN A 274 14.62 -1.12 -10.76
CA ASN A 274 14.61 0.14 -11.51
C ASN A 274 13.71 0.06 -12.75
N THR A 275 12.41 -0.16 -12.53
CA THR A 275 11.37 -0.20 -13.58
C THR A 275 10.48 1.05 -13.53
N GLU A 276 9.67 1.26 -14.56
CA GLU A 276 8.72 2.39 -14.59
C GLU A 276 7.70 2.33 -13.44
N VAL A 277 7.28 1.12 -13.06
CA VAL A 277 6.33 0.90 -11.96
C VAL A 277 6.91 1.40 -10.63
N TRP A 278 8.16 1.04 -10.32
CA TRP A 278 8.82 1.51 -9.10
C TRP A 278 9.14 3.01 -9.16
N ARG A 279 9.63 3.52 -10.30
CA ARG A 279 9.91 4.94 -10.48
C ARG A 279 8.67 5.84 -10.35
N ALA A 280 7.47 5.29 -10.55
CA ALA A 280 6.23 6.00 -10.35
C ALA A 280 5.82 6.15 -8.87
N LEU A 281 6.49 5.45 -7.94
CA LEU A 281 6.24 5.59 -6.51
C LEU A 281 6.93 6.86 -5.97
N PRO A 282 6.25 7.65 -5.12
CA PRO A 282 6.71 8.99 -4.71
C PRO A 282 8.02 8.98 -3.91
N TRP A 283 8.37 7.86 -3.28
CA TRP A 283 9.61 7.71 -2.50
C TRP A 283 10.79 7.20 -3.32
N PHE A 284 10.57 6.61 -4.50
CA PHE A 284 11.61 5.88 -5.22
C PHE A 284 12.79 6.77 -5.60
N ALA A 285 12.53 8.02 -6.00
CA ALA A 285 13.59 8.99 -6.31
C ALA A 285 14.47 9.37 -5.10
N HIS A 286 14.02 9.04 -3.88
CA HIS A 286 14.76 9.27 -2.63
C HIS A 286 15.42 8.00 -2.10
N TYR A 287 15.15 6.85 -2.71
CA TYR A 287 15.74 5.57 -2.36
C TYR A 287 17.07 5.37 -3.07
N ASP A 288 18.11 5.18 -2.28
CA ASP A 288 19.47 4.91 -2.74
C ASP A 288 20.04 3.83 -1.82
N ALA A 289 20.09 2.59 -2.30
CA ALA A 289 20.49 1.45 -1.49
C ALA A 289 21.94 1.57 -0.98
N ASP A 290 22.86 2.10 -1.81
CA ASP A 290 24.26 2.26 -1.43
C ASP A 290 24.42 3.31 -0.32
N ARG A 291 23.64 4.39 -0.40
CA ARG A 291 23.63 5.45 0.62
C ARG A 291 22.91 5.04 1.90
N LEU A 292 21.80 4.32 1.78
CA LEU A 292 20.98 3.92 2.92
C LEU A 292 21.58 2.73 3.67
N GLY A 293 22.30 1.85 2.97
CA GLY A 293 22.90 0.65 3.54
C GLY A 293 21.88 -0.28 4.19
N ASP A 294 22.34 -1.09 5.14
CA ASP A 294 21.57 -2.22 5.67
C ASP A 294 20.58 -1.82 6.79
N LYS A 295 20.52 -0.53 7.15
CA LYS A 295 19.64 -0.02 8.21
C LYS A 295 18.17 -0.04 7.79
N THR A 296 17.28 -0.08 8.78
CA THR A 296 15.85 0.11 8.49
C THR A 296 15.56 1.57 8.22
N THR A 297 15.06 1.87 7.03
CA THR A 297 14.70 3.20 6.58
C THR A 297 13.18 3.36 6.56
N LEU A 298 12.69 4.43 7.17
CA LEU A 298 11.30 4.85 7.16
C LEU A 298 11.20 6.21 6.44
N PHE A 299 10.47 6.26 5.33
CA PHE A 299 10.05 7.50 4.70
C PHE A 299 8.64 7.85 5.17
N ARG A 300 8.37 9.15 5.35
CA ARG A 300 7.03 9.68 5.54
C ARG A 300 6.65 10.51 4.32
N LEU A 301 5.69 10.01 3.56
CA LEU A 301 5.26 10.66 2.31
C LEU A 301 4.38 11.86 2.60
N GLU A 302 3.46 11.68 3.53
CA GLU A 302 2.52 12.68 4.03
C GLU A 302 2.03 12.27 5.43
N ASP A 303 1.10 13.02 6.01
CA ASP A 303 0.53 12.72 7.32
C ASP A 303 -0.20 11.37 7.29
N GLY A 304 0.31 10.40 8.07
CA GLY A 304 -0.26 9.06 8.14
C GLY A 304 0.15 8.12 7.00
N SER A 305 1.09 8.50 6.11
CA SER A 305 1.55 7.64 5.02
C SER A 305 3.05 7.37 5.11
N PHE A 306 3.42 6.09 5.25
CA PHE A 306 4.77 5.65 5.54
C PHE A 306 5.24 4.54 4.59
N VAL A 307 6.54 4.53 4.33
CA VAL A 307 7.22 3.47 3.59
C VAL A 307 8.39 2.98 4.42
N LEU A 308 8.42 1.68 4.70
CA LEU A 308 9.48 1.03 5.48
C LEU A 308 10.21 0.01 4.61
N SER A 309 11.54 0.15 4.55
CA SER A 309 12.45 -0.72 3.79
C SER A 309 13.71 -1.00 4.60
N GLY A 310 14.28 -2.20 4.50
CA GLY A 310 15.55 -2.55 5.17
C GLY A 310 15.81 -4.05 5.27
N GLU A 311 17.10 -4.39 5.43
CA GLU A 311 17.59 -5.76 5.39
C GLU A 311 17.27 -6.55 6.67
N THR A 312 17.29 -5.88 7.83
CA THR A 312 17.23 -6.49 9.18
C THR A 312 15.84 -6.91 9.65
N LEU A 313 14.92 -7.32 8.76
CA LEU A 313 13.61 -7.89 9.18
C LEU A 313 13.68 -9.39 9.47
N LEU A 314 14.88 -9.93 9.73
CA LEU A 314 15.05 -11.31 10.16
C LEU A 314 15.22 -11.38 11.68
N PRO A 315 14.32 -12.04 12.42
CA PRO A 315 14.74 -12.61 13.69
C PRO A 315 15.81 -13.67 13.41
N GLN A 316 17.02 -13.45 13.92
CA GLN A 316 18.01 -14.52 14.09
C GLN A 316 17.44 -15.53 15.10
N THR A 317 16.75 -16.57 14.64
CA THR A 317 16.41 -17.73 15.50
C THR A 317 16.68 -19.06 14.81
N PRO A 318 17.05 -20.09 15.57
CA PRO A 318 17.71 -21.29 15.07
C PRO A 318 16.74 -22.21 14.34
N GLU A 319 17.28 -22.96 13.38
CA GLU A 319 16.63 -24.01 12.60
C GLU A 319 15.52 -24.77 13.35
N GLY A 320 14.32 -24.79 12.76
CA GLY A 320 13.16 -25.45 13.38
C GLY A 320 12.05 -25.76 12.38
N ASN A 321 12.20 -26.89 11.67
CA ASN A 321 11.15 -27.70 11.05
C ASN A 321 10.00 -26.94 10.34
N GLU A 322 10.27 -26.49 9.11
CA GLU A 322 9.22 -26.15 8.15
C GLU A 322 8.41 -27.41 7.80
N LYS A 323 7.26 -27.60 8.45
CA LYS A 323 6.22 -28.46 7.89
C LYS A 323 5.54 -27.68 6.77
N ILE A 324 5.82 -28.06 5.53
CA ILE A 324 5.07 -27.61 4.36
C ILE A 324 3.64 -28.15 4.49
N TYR A 325 2.73 -27.33 4.99
CA TYR A 325 1.30 -27.61 4.88
C TYR A 325 0.86 -27.24 3.46
N ARG A 326 0.75 -28.23 2.57
CA ARG A 326 -0.15 -28.11 1.40
C ARG A 326 -1.57 -28.14 1.93
N LEU A 327 -2.13 -26.97 2.21
CA LEU A 327 -3.56 -26.84 2.39
C LEU A 327 -4.16 -26.74 0.98
N ASP A 328 -4.85 -27.80 0.54
CA ASP A 328 -5.77 -27.77 -0.61
C ASP A 328 -7.03 -26.94 -0.27
N LEU A 329 -6.85 -25.76 0.33
CA LEU A 329 -7.90 -24.79 0.58
C LEU A 329 -7.97 -23.85 -0.63
N PRO A 330 -9.13 -23.70 -1.29
CA PRO A 330 -9.25 -22.88 -2.49
C PRO A 330 -9.33 -21.39 -2.12
N ILE A 331 -8.20 -20.79 -1.72
CA ILE A 331 -8.06 -19.37 -1.33
C ILE A 331 -7.13 -18.68 -2.34
N PHE A 332 -7.47 -17.44 -2.78
CA PHE A 332 -6.66 -16.65 -3.72
C PHE A 332 -6.50 -15.19 -3.24
N ALA A 333 -5.26 -14.73 -3.11
CA ALA A 333 -4.85 -13.32 -3.09
C ALA A 333 -4.74 -12.85 -4.53
N LEU A 334 -5.19 -11.63 -4.78
CA LEU A 334 -5.24 -11.05 -6.10
C LEU A 334 -4.64 -9.66 -6.03
N GLY A 335 -3.32 -9.58 -6.07
CA GLY A 335 -2.56 -8.34 -6.21
C GLY A 335 -1.28 -8.63 -6.98
#